data_AF-A0A432KEF0-F1
#
_entry.id   AF-A0A432KEF0-F1
#
_cell.length_a   1.000
_cell.length_b   1.000
_cell.length_c   1.000
_cell.angle_alpha   90.00
_cell.angle_beta   90.00
_cell.angle_gamma   90.00
#
_symmetry.space_group_name_H-M   'P 1'
#
loop_
_entity.id
_entity.type
_entity.pdbx_description
1 polymer ?
#
loop_
_entity_poly.entity_id
_entity_poly.type
_entity_poly.pdbx_seq_one_letter_code
_entity_poly.pdbx_strand_id
1 'polypeptide(L)'
;MTKVDLSYRSEEEEIMDDLSDDSPSLYRALKELDIINHWLGGNAITLQAVKKIFKTNRQKEWQLADLGCGSGEMLLKIAKWCRTQNIKVQLHGFDANPNVIAYAEEHCNDYPEIAFHAENIFSENFKNKRFDVICCTLFLHHFPQNDLVKLLKQFNVQSDKVIINDLHRHPFAYYSIKWITRLFSKSPMVQNDACLSVWRAFTKQELQEILKLAEIKNYELAWRWAFRWKLVF
;
A
#
# COMPACT_ATOMS: atom_id res chain seq x y z
N MET A 1 26.23 -15.26 -4.79
CA MET A 1 25.00 -14.66 -4.23
C MET A 1 25.23 -14.46 -2.76
N THR A 2 25.20 -13.21 -2.31
CA THR A 2 25.19 -12.86 -0.88
C THR A 2 24.06 -13.64 -0.22
N LYS A 3 24.32 -14.25 0.94
CA LYS A 3 23.33 -15.03 1.67
C LYS A 3 22.27 -14.04 2.19
N VAL A 4 21.01 -14.23 1.80
CA VAL A 4 19.89 -13.42 2.33
C VAL A 4 19.76 -13.65 3.83
N ASP A 5 19.64 -12.58 4.60
CA ASP A 5 19.44 -12.62 6.05
C ASP A 5 18.13 -11.90 6.41
N LEU A 6 17.07 -12.70 6.58
CA LEU A 6 15.73 -12.20 6.89
C LEU A 6 15.53 -11.88 8.37
N SER A 7 16.59 -11.92 9.20
CA SER A 7 16.49 -11.52 10.61
C SER A 7 16.27 -10.01 10.79
N TYR A 8 16.73 -9.20 9.82
CA TYR A 8 16.52 -7.74 9.78
C TYR A 8 15.84 -7.31 8.48
N ARG A 9 15.32 -6.07 8.46
CA ARG A 9 14.76 -5.43 7.27
C ARG A 9 15.89 -5.02 6.33
N SER A 10 15.79 -5.34 5.05
CA SER A 10 16.70 -4.74 4.06
C SER A 10 16.46 -3.23 3.94
N GLU A 11 17.53 -2.48 3.68
CA GLU A 11 17.46 -1.07 3.27
C GLU A 11 17.77 -0.89 1.77
N GLU A 12 18.08 -1.98 1.04
CA GLU A 12 18.31 -1.95 -0.41
C GLU A 12 17.07 -1.46 -1.14
N GLU A 13 17.19 -0.40 -1.95
CA GLU A 13 16.11 0.20 -2.73
C GLU A 13 15.57 -0.75 -3.82
N GLU A 14 14.25 -0.74 -4.01
CA GLU A 14 13.60 -1.46 -5.10
C GLU A 14 13.83 -0.74 -6.42
N ILE A 15 13.87 -1.47 -7.53
CA ILE A 15 14.05 -0.87 -8.87
C ILE A 15 12.89 0.09 -9.16
N MET A 16 11.68 -0.27 -8.75
CA MET A 16 10.47 0.55 -8.91
C MET A 16 10.50 1.88 -8.12
N ASP A 17 11.35 2.00 -7.09
CA ASP A 17 11.46 3.21 -6.28
C ASP A 17 12.20 4.35 -7.03
N ASP A 18 12.78 4.07 -8.20
CA ASP A 18 13.33 5.12 -9.09
C ASP A 18 12.20 5.97 -9.69
N LEU A 19 12.01 7.15 -9.09
CA LEU A 19 10.99 8.13 -9.49
C LEU A 19 11.19 8.71 -10.88
N SER A 20 12.33 8.46 -11.53
CA SER A 20 12.64 8.92 -12.89
C SER A 20 12.28 7.91 -13.98
N ASP A 21 11.92 6.67 -13.62
CA ASP A 21 11.57 5.64 -14.59
C ASP A 21 10.23 5.95 -15.28
N ASP A 22 10.29 6.27 -16.58
CA ASP A 22 9.14 6.45 -17.49
C ASP A 22 9.00 5.29 -18.48
N SER A 23 9.76 4.21 -18.27
CA SER A 23 9.87 3.14 -19.24
C SER A 23 8.59 2.30 -19.33
N PRO A 24 8.31 1.69 -20.49
CA PRO A 24 7.24 0.69 -20.61
C PRO A 24 7.37 -0.50 -19.64
N SER A 25 8.54 -0.68 -19.01
CA SER A 25 8.78 -1.73 -18.04
C SER A 25 8.06 -1.48 -16.71
N LEU A 26 7.93 -0.21 -16.30
CA LEU A 26 7.17 0.22 -15.12
C LEU A 26 5.69 -0.16 -15.24
N TYR A 27 5.04 0.18 -16.36
CA TYR A 27 3.60 -0.09 -16.55
C TYR A 27 3.31 -1.59 -16.61
N ARG A 28 4.22 -2.36 -17.22
CA ARG A 28 4.15 -3.83 -17.17
C ARG A 28 4.27 -4.35 -15.74
N ALA A 29 5.22 -3.82 -14.97
CA ALA A 29 5.42 -4.22 -13.58
C ALA A 29 4.18 -3.94 -12.73
N LEU A 30 3.61 -2.74 -12.82
CA LEU A 30 2.34 -2.38 -12.15
C LEU A 30 1.22 -3.36 -12.48
N LYS A 31 1.00 -3.66 -13.77
CA LYS A 31 -0.02 -4.62 -14.20
C LYS A 31 0.23 -6.03 -13.69
N GLU A 32 1.47 -6.51 -13.69
CA GLU A 32 1.81 -7.82 -13.16
C GLU A 32 1.63 -7.89 -11.62
N LEU A 33 1.96 -6.81 -10.91
CA LEU A 33 1.70 -6.68 -9.48
C LEU A 33 0.20 -6.70 -9.16
N ASP A 34 -0.64 -6.03 -9.96
CA ASP A 34 -2.10 -6.08 -9.80
C ASP A 34 -2.65 -7.50 -9.88
N ILE A 35 -2.15 -8.27 -10.86
CA ILE A 35 -2.51 -9.69 -11.03
C ILE A 35 -2.07 -10.46 -9.78
N ILE A 36 -0.82 -10.35 -9.37
CA ILE A 36 -0.29 -11.05 -8.19
C ILE A 36 -1.11 -10.69 -6.94
N ASN A 37 -1.38 -9.41 -6.71
CA ASN A 37 -2.15 -8.92 -5.56
C ASN A 37 -3.60 -9.40 -5.57
N HIS A 38 -4.21 -9.50 -6.75
CA HIS A 38 -5.54 -10.07 -6.91
C HIS A 38 -5.55 -11.56 -6.54
N TRP A 39 -4.65 -12.36 -7.12
CA TRP A 39 -4.60 -13.80 -6.91
C TRP A 39 -4.20 -14.20 -5.49
N LEU A 40 -3.30 -13.45 -4.85
CA LEU A 40 -2.92 -13.65 -3.45
C LEU A 40 -3.96 -13.12 -2.46
N GLY A 41 -5.06 -12.52 -2.94
CA GLY A 41 -6.14 -12.00 -2.11
C GLY A 41 -5.79 -10.75 -1.32
N GLY A 42 -4.67 -10.08 -1.63
CA GLY A 42 -4.20 -8.90 -0.91
C GLY A 42 -5.24 -7.78 -0.91
N ASN A 43 -5.89 -7.56 -2.05
CA ASN A 43 -6.89 -6.51 -2.21
C ASN A 43 -8.15 -6.71 -1.35
N ALA A 44 -8.49 -7.96 -1.04
CA ALA A 44 -9.65 -8.27 -0.21
C ALA A 44 -9.47 -7.81 1.24
N ILE A 45 -8.22 -7.77 1.75
CA ILE A 45 -7.92 -7.36 3.13
C ILE A 45 -8.28 -5.89 3.35
N THR A 46 -7.76 -5.01 2.51
CA THR A 46 -8.02 -3.56 2.58
C THR A 46 -9.51 -3.29 2.34
N LEU A 47 -10.09 -3.88 1.28
CA LEU A 47 -11.50 -3.68 0.95
C LEU A 47 -12.45 -4.13 2.07
N GLN A 48 -12.15 -5.23 2.78
CA GLN A 48 -12.95 -5.67 3.93
C GLN A 48 -12.86 -4.70 5.11
N ALA A 49 -11.69 -4.12 5.35
CA ALA A 49 -11.51 -3.12 6.40
C ALA A 49 -12.30 -1.83 6.08
N VAL A 50 -12.23 -1.34 4.85
CA VAL A 50 -13.04 -0.20 4.37
C VAL A 50 -14.53 -0.49 4.52
N LYS A 51 -14.99 -1.67 4.04
CA LYS A 51 -16.38 -2.12 4.18
C LYS A 51 -16.87 -2.11 5.63
N LYS A 52 -16.02 -2.53 6.57
CA LYS A 52 -16.37 -2.54 8.00
C LYS A 52 -16.58 -1.11 8.51
N ILE A 53 -15.62 -0.21 8.24
CA ILE A 53 -15.66 1.20 8.69
C ILE A 53 -16.88 1.93 8.10
N PHE A 54 -17.10 1.81 6.79
CA PHE A 54 -18.17 2.52 6.09
C PHE A 54 -19.57 2.04 6.49
N LYS A 55 -19.70 0.81 6.99
CA LYS A 55 -20.98 0.27 7.48
C LYS A 55 -21.27 0.63 8.93
N THR A 56 -20.24 0.80 9.76
CA THR A 56 -20.41 1.13 11.19
C THR A 56 -20.67 2.62 11.42
N ASN A 57 -20.18 3.49 10.53
CA ASN A 57 -20.36 4.92 10.62
C ASN A 57 -21.12 5.42 9.38
N ARG A 58 -22.15 6.24 9.57
CA ARG A 58 -22.82 6.90 8.45
C ARG A 58 -22.22 8.30 8.28
N GLN A 59 -21.75 8.59 7.09
CA GLN A 59 -21.29 9.92 6.69
C GLN A 59 -22.08 10.38 5.45
N LYS A 60 -22.10 11.69 5.24
CA LYS A 60 -22.73 12.29 4.04
C LYS A 60 -21.93 11.96 2.78
N GLU A 61 -20.61 12.00 2.88
CA GLU A 61 -19.64 11.64 1.85
C GLU A 61 -18.33 11.31 2.55
N TRP A 62 -17.68 10.20 2.17
CA TRP A 62 -16.39 9.78 2.71
C TRP A 62 -15.23 10.39 1.92
N GLN A 63 -14.17 10.79 2.60
CA GLN A 63 -12.87 11.15 2.03
C GLN A 63 -11.86 10.05 2.33
N LEU A 64 -11.40 9.31 1.33
CA LEU A 64 -10.43 8.24 1.51
C LEU A 64 -9.18 8.51 0.66
N ALA A 65 -8.01 8.43 1.28
CA ALA A 65 -6.72 8.50 0.59
C ALA A 65 -6.04 7.12 0.56
N ASP A 66 -5.44 6.75 -0.57
CA ASP A 66 -4.54 5.60 -0.70
C ASP A 66 -3.13 6.13 -0.99
N LEU A 67 -2.19 5.83 -0.11
CA LEU A 67 -0.81 6.35 -0.15
C LEU A 67 0.12 5.27 -0.70
N GLY A 68 0.90 5.62 -1.73
CA GLY A 68 1.58 4.64 -2.58
C GLY A 68 0.58 3.90 -3.45
N CYS A 69 -0.32 4.64 -4.11
CA CYS A 69 -1.50 4.06 -4.75
C CYS A 69 -1.20 3.19 -5.99
N GLY A 70 0.02 3.26 -6.54
CA GLY A 70 0.44 2.44 -7.67
C GLY A 70 -0.51 2.62 -8.86
N SER A 71 -1.02 1.51 -9.39
CA SER A 71 -1.96 1.47 -10.52
C SER A 71 -3.36 2.07 -10.24
N GLY A 72 -3.65 2.45 -9.00
CA GLY A 72 -5.00 2.82 -8.57
C GLY A 72 -5.98 1.66 -8.42
N GLU A 73 -5.54 0.40 -8.59
CA GLU A 73 -6.42 -0.77 -8.58
C GLU A 73 -7.18 -0.95 -7.24
N MET A 74 -6.59 -0.57 -6.11
CA MET A 74 -7.29 -0.58 -4.83
C MET A 74 -8.46 0.41 -4.82
N LEU A 75 -8.23 1.64 -5.29
CA LEU A 75 -9.25 2.69 -5.38
C LEU A 75 -10.37 2.26 -6.34
N LEU A 76 -10.05 1.63 -7.47
CA LEU A 76 -11.05 1.07 -8.38
C LEU A 76 -11.96 0.05 -7.68
N LYS A 77 -11.39 -0.86 -6.89
CA LYS A 77 -12.19 -1.86 -6.16
C LYS A 77 -13.08 -1.22 -5.10
N ILE A 78 -12.59 -0.18 -4.42
CA ILE A 78 -13.37 0.58 -3.45
C ILE A 78 -14.51 1.34 -4.16
N ALA A 79 -14.21 2.07 -5.24
CA ALA A 79 -15.18 2.81 -6.04
C ALA A 79 -16.30 1.91 -6.57
N LYS A 80 -15.94 0.78 -7.21
CA LYS A 80 -16.89 -0.23 -7.68
C LYS A 80 -17.81 -0.69 -6.56
N TRP A 81 -17.26 -1.03 -5.40
CA TRP A 81 -18.07 -1.45 -4.27
C TRP A 81 -18.98 -0.32 -3.75
N CYS A 82 -18.47 0.90 -3.57
CA CYS A 82 -19.25 2.06 -3.11
C CYS A 82 -20.43 2.36 -4.05
N ARG A 83 -20.22 2.32 -5.37
CA ARG A 83 -21.30 2.44 -6.36
C ARG A 83 -22.39 1.39 -6.15
N THR A 84 -22.05 0.12 -5.95
CA THR A 84 -23.04 -0.94 -5.69
C THR A 84 -23.82 -0.76 -4.38
N GLN A 85 -23.30 0.00 -3.42
CA GLN A 85 -23.94 0.26 -2.13
C GLN A 85 -24.55 1.65 -2.03
N ASN A 86 -24.48 2.45 -3.11
CA ASN A 86 -24.89 3.85 -3.12
C ASN A 86 -24.22 4.68 -2.00
N ILE A 87 -22.94 4.42 -1.73
CA ILE A 87 -22.13 5.17 -0.78
C ILE A 87 -21.40 6.28 -1.53
N LYS A 88 -21.57 7.52 -1.09
CA LYS A 88 -20.82 8.67 -1.61
C LYS A 88 -19.40 8.68 -1.04
N VAL A 89 -18.42 8.76 -1.92
CA VAL A 89 -17.00 8.79 -1.56
C VAL A 89 -16.23 9.66 -2.56
N GLN A 90 -15.22 10.35 -2.08
CA GLN A 90 -14.13 10.93 -2.87
C GLN A 90 -12.86 10.15 -2.53
N LEU A 91 -12.20 9.65 -3.57
CA LEU A 91 -11.05 8.77 -3.48
C LEU A 91 -9.82 9.51 -4.01
N HIS A 92 -8.75 9.51 -3.23
CA HIS A 92 -7.53 10.25 -3.54
C HIS A 92 -6.34 9.30 -3.58
N GLY A 93 -5.74 9.10 -4.75
CA GLY A 93 -4.51 8.32 -4.93
C GLY A 93 -3.28 9.22 -4.85
N PHE A 94 -2.34 8.89 -3.98
CA PHE A 94 -1.07 9.61 -3.86
C PHE A 94 0.08 8.68 -4.20
N ASP A 95 1.00 9.16 -5.03
CA ASP A 95 2.27 8.52 -5.34
C ASP A 95 3.33 9.59 -5.59
N ALA A 96 4.60 9.32 -5.28
CA ALA A 96 5.67 10.27 -5.52
C ALA A 96 6.12 10.25 -7.00
N ASN A 97 5.86 9.16 -7.73
CA ASN A 97 6.26 9.00 -9.11
C ASN A 97 5.16 9.54 -10.06
N PRO A 98 5.39 10.62 -10.82
CA PRO A 98 4.41 11.17 -11.75
C PRO A 98 4.04 10.20 -12.89
N ASN A 99 4.93 9.30 -13.29
CA ASN A 99 4.66 8.30 -14.33
C ASN A 99 3.70 7.21 -13.83
N VAL A 100 3.78 6.84 -12.54
CA VAL A 100 2.81 5.94 -11.89
C VAL A 100 1.44 6.60 -11.83
N ILE A 101 1.38 7.89 -11.49
CA ILE A 101 0.14 8.67 -11.46
C ILE A 101 -0.50 8.77 -12.84
N ALA A 102 0.27 9.08 -13.88
CA ALA A 102 -0.24 9.13 -15.25
C ALA A 102 -0.88 7.79 -15.67
N TYR A 103 -0.24 6.66 -15.32
CA TYR A 103 -0.80 5.34 -15.56
C TYR A 103 -2.09 5.10 -14.77
N ALA A 104 -2.13 5.50 -13.49
CA ALA A 104 -3.30 5.31 -12.64
C ALA A 104 -4.50 6.13 -13.14
N GLU A 105 -4.27 7.34 -13.62
CA GLU A 105 -5.30 8.19 -14.25
C GLU A 105 -5.89 7.52 -15.51
N GLU A 106 -5.03 6.99 -16.40
CA GLU A 106 -5.49 6.26 -17.59
C GLU A 106 -6.29 5.01 -17.20
N HIS A 107 -5.78 4.23 -16.24
CA HIS A 107 -6.40 2.99 -15.77
C HIS A 107 -7.75 3.23 -15.09
N CYS A 108 -7.96 4.41 -14.50
CA CYS A 108 -9.14 4.75 -13.71
C CYS A 108 -10.07 5.79 -14.35
N ASN A 109 -9.90 6.10 -15.64
CA ASN A 109 -10.57 7.20 -16.32
C ASN A 109 -12.13 7.17 -16.23
N ASP A 110 -12.74 5.99 -16.11
CA ASP A 110 -14.20 5.82 -15.97
C ASP A 110 -14.75 6.12 -14.54
N TYR A 111 -13.91 6.60 -13.63
CA TYR A 111 -14.22 6.80 -12.22
C TYR A 111 -13.96 8.24 -11.77
N PRO A 112 -14.88 9.19 -12.06
CA PRO A 112 -14.71 10.60 -11.72
C PRO A 112 -14.67 10.89 -10.21
N GLU A 113 -15.05 9.93 -9.36
CA GLU A 113 -14.87 10.02 -7.91
C GLU A 113 -13.43 9.72 -7.43
N ILE A 114 -12.52 9.39 -8.36
CA ILE A 114 -11.10 9.14 -8.06
C ILE A 114 -10.25 10.28 -8.63
N ALA A 115 -9.44 10.90 -7.77
CA ALA A 115 -8.43 11.88 -8.14
C ALA A 115 -7.04 11.34 -7.80
N PHE A 116 -6.05 11.64 -8.65
CA PHE A 116 -4.67 11.22 -8.45
C PHE A 116 -3.74 12.42 -8.27
N HIS A 117 -2.69 12.22 -7.48
CA HIS A 117 -1.78 13.28 -7.07
C HIS A 117 -0.33 12.77 -7.05
N ALA A 118 0.51 13.33 -7.92
CA ALA A 118 1.96 13.17 -7.87
C ALA A 118 2.53 14.03 -6.74
N GLU A 119 2.54 13.52 -5.52
CA GLU A 119 2.88 14.28 -4.32
C GLU A 119 3.63 13.42 -3.30
N ASN A 120 4.72 13.98 -2.77
CA ASN A 120 5.46 13.36 -1.68
C ASN A 120 4.69 13.53 -0.36
N ILE A 121 4.38 12.42 0.31
CA ILE A 121 3.66 12.37 1.58
C ILE A 121 4.38 13.02 2.77
N PHE A 122 5.70 13.28 2.64
CA PHE A 122 6.48 14.04 3.62
C PHE A 122 6.43 15.55 3.41
N SER A 123 5.84 16.02 2.31
CA SER A 123 5.74 17.45 2.00
C SER A 123 4.82 18.18 2.98
N GLU A 124 5.09 19.48 3.20
CA GLU A 124 4.22 20.33 4.04
C GLU A 124 2.82 20.48 3.46
N ASN A 125 2.69 20.48 2.13
CA ASN A 125 1.38 20.54 1.48
C ASN A 125 0.56 19.30 1.82
N PHE A 126 1.17 18.10 1.77
CA PHE A 126 0.48 16.88 2.12
C PHE A 126 0.10 16.82 3.60
N LYS A 127 1.00 17.21 4.51
CA LYS A 127 0.79 17.18 5.98
C LYS A 127 -0.47 17.93 6.45
N ASN A 128 -0.87 18.96 5.72
CA ASN A 128 -2.03 19.78 6.04
C ASN A 128 -3.36 19.19 5.54
N LYS A 129 -3.33 18.09 4.78
CA LYS A 129 -4.53 17.39 4.31
C LYS A 129 -5.18 16.56 5.43
N ARG A 130 -6.49 16.34 5.31
CA ARG A 130 -7.33 15.56 6.22
C ARG A 130 -8.20 14.60 5.42
N PHE A 131 -8.36 13.39 5.91
CA PHE A 131 -9.19 12.34 5.31
C PHE A 131 -9.99 11.64 6.42
N ASP A 132 -11.09 10.96 6.07
CA ASP A 132 -11.79 10.09 7.02
C ASP A 132 -11.06 8.75 7.17
N VAL A 133 -10.48 8.26 6.06
CA VAL A 133 -9.72 7.02 6.01
C VAL A 133 -8.45 7.20 5.20
N ILE A 134 -7.33 6.72 5.74
CA ILE A 134 -6.07 6.54 4.99
C ILE A 134 -5.85 5.04 4.79
N CYS A 135 -5.47 4.65 3.58
CA CYS A 135 -5.02 3.32 3.21
C CYS A 135 -3.54 3.35 2.81
N CYS A 136 -2.80 2.33 3.22
CA CYS A 136 -1.47 2.03 2.72
C CYS A 136 -1.43 0.53 2.39
N THR A 137 -1.36 0.19 1.11
CA THR A 137 -1.29 -1.20 0.67
C THR A 137 0.06 -1.46 0.04
N LEU A 138 0.87 -2.37 0.63
CA LEU A 138 2.21 -2.71 0.13
C LEU A 138 3.11 -1.48 -0.08
N PHE A 139 3.14 -0.58 0.90
CA PHE A 139 3.79 0.72 0.72
C PHE A 139 4.73 1.06 1.88
N LEU A 140 4.38 0.70 3.12
CA LEU A 140 5.15 1.14 4.28
C LEU A 140 6.48 0.39 4.40
N HIS A 141 6.61 -0.81 3.85
CA HIS A 141 7.89 -1.52 3.85
C HIS A 141 9.01 -0.77 3.10
N HIS A 142 8.67 0.20 2.25
CA HIS A 142 9.65 1.08 1.58
C HIS A 142 10.31 2.10 2.53
N PHE A 143 9.84 2.30 3.76
CA PHE A 143 10.40 3.34 4.63
C PHE A 143 11.26 2.78 5.78
N PRO A 144 12.38 3.43 6.13
CA PRO A 144 13.13 3.08 7.32
C PRO A 144 12.29 3.35 8.58
N GLN A 145 12.64 2.68 9.69
CA GLN A 145 11.87 2.75 10.93
C GLN A 145 11.62 4.18 11.43
N ASN A 146 12.63 5.05 11.36
CA ASN A 146 12.51 6.43 11.81
C ASN A 146 11.45 7.21 11.03
N ASP A 147 11.33 6.96 9.72
CA ASP A 147 10.35 7.63 8.88
C ASP A 147 8.96 7.02 9.04
N LEU A 148 8.87 5.70 9.27
CA LEU A 148 7.61 5.06 9.65
C LEU A 148 7.01 5.65 10.91
N VAL A 149 7.80 5.89 11.96
CA VAL A 149 7.31 6.52 13.19
C VAL A 149 6.74 7.91 12.91
N LYS A 150 7.42 8.72 12.08
CA LYS A 150 6.93 10.06 11.69
C LYS A 150 5.63 9.96 10.88
N LEU A 151 5.59 9.07 9.88
CA LEU A 151 4.43 8.87 9.01
C LEU A 151 3.22 8.40 9.82
N LEU A 152 3.37 7.40 10.70
CA LEU A 152 2.24 6.93 11.49
C LEU A 152 1.71 8.00 12.45
N LYS A 153 2.60 8.81 13.07
CA LYS A 153 2.18 9.98 13.87
C LYS A 153 1.41 10.99 13.02
N GLN A 154 1.91 11.27 11.81
CA GLN A 154 1.25 12.16 10.87
C GLN A 154 -0.13 11.63 10.47
N PHE A 155 -0.24 10.38 10.03
CA PHE A 155 -1.50 9.78 9.60
C PHE A 155 -2.54 9.72 10.72
N ASN A 156 -2.11 9.46 11.96
CA ASN A 156 -2.98 9.48 13.14
C ASN A 156 -3.60 10.86 13.42
N VAL A 157 -2.97 11.94 12.93
CA VAL A 157 -3.51 13.31 13.01
C VAL A 157 -4.33 13.66 11.76
N GLN A 158 -3.97 13.08 10.60
CA GLN A 158 -4.63 13.35 9.32
C GLN A 158 -5.92 12.57 9.10
N SER A 159 -6.17 11.50 9.86
CA SER A 159 -7.29 10.60 9.60
C SER A 159 -7.94 10.05 10.86
N ASP A 160 -9.24 9.81 10.79
CA ASP A 160 -10.00 9.12 11.84
C ASP A 160 -9.68 7.63 11.90
N LYS A 161 -9.35 7.03 10.75
CA LYS A 161 -8.95 5.63 10.61
C LYS A 161 -7.78 5.49 9.65
N VAL A 162 -6.80 4.67 10.01
CA VAL A 162 -5.69 4.27 9.13
C VAL A 162 -5.75 2.77 8.93
N ILE A 163 -5.66 2.32 7.68
CA ILE A 163 -5.68 0.91 7.28
C ILE A 163 -4.36 0.61 6.58
N ILE A 164 -3.56 -0.27 7.18
CA ILE A 164 -2.30 -0.74 6.61
C ILE A 164 -2.45 -2.22 6.26
N ASN A 165 -2.11 -2.55 5.02
CA ASN A 165 -2.06 -3.89 4.50
C ASN A 165 -0.67 -4.13 3.89
N ASP A 166 0.24 -4.64 4.70
CA ASP A 166 1.64 -4.76 4.32
C ASP A 166 2.17 -6.19 4.51
N LEU A 167 3.38 -6.46 4.02
CA LEU A 167 3.94 -7.79 3.98
C LEU A 167 4.43 -8.26 5.36
N HIS A 168 4.35 -9.56 5.58
CA HIS A 168 5.01 -10.28 6.65
C HIS A 168 6.34 -10.84 6.15
N ARG A 169 7.45 -10.36 6.72
CA ARG A 169 8.78 -10.88 6.43
C ARG A 169 8.89 -12.32 6.93
N HIS A 170 8.94 -13.26 5.99
CA HIS A 170 8.99 -14.68 6.30
C HIS A 170 9.79 -15.45 5.23
N PRO A 171 10.66 -16.41 5.61
CA PRO A 171 11.45 -17.17 4.64
C PRO A 171 10.61 -17.87 3.56
N PHE A 172 9.48 -18.48 3.97
CA PHE A 172 8.57 -19.11 3.00
C PHE A 172 7.99 -18.09 2.01
N ALA A 173 7.59 -16.89 2.46
CA ALA A 173 7.11 -15.83 1.56
C ALA A 173 8.21 -15.42 0.58
N TYR A 174 9.45 -15.23 1.07
CA TYR A 174 10.59 -14.80 0.25
C TYR A 174 10.90 -15.81 -0.87
N TYR A 175 11.02 -17.10 -0.53
CA TYR A 175 11.36 -18.12 -1.51
C TYR A 175 10.18 -18.45 -2.43
N SER A 176 8.95 -18.48 -1.91
CA SER A 176 7.78 -18.74 -2.75
C SER A 176 7.57 -17.63 -3.78
N ILE A 177 7.65 -16.36 -3.39
CA ILE A 177 7.49 -15.25 -4.35
C ILE A 177 8.62 -15.25 -5.37
N LYS A 178 9.85 -15.58 -4.97
CA LYS A 178 11.00 -15.76 -5.87
C LYS A 178 10.71 -16.75 -7.00
N TRP A 179 10.14 -17.89 -6.67
CA TRP A 179 9.81 -18.91 -7.66
C TRP A 179 8.61 -18.52 -8.51
N ILE A 180 7.56 -17.96 -7.90
CA ILE A 180 6.36 -17.50 -8.60
C ILE A 180 6.72 -16.42 -9.63
N THR A 181 7.44 -15.37 -9.25
CA THR A 181 7.78 -14.29 -10.19
C THR A 181 8.75 -14.78 -11.26
N ARG A 182 9.73 -15.63 -10.94
CA ARG A 182 10.62 -16.21 -11.96
C ARG A 182 9.91 -17.07 -13.00
N LEU A 183 8.84 -17.78 -12.61
CA LEU A 183 8.11 -18.67 -13.52
C LEU A 183 7.01 -17.95 -14.30
N PHE A 184 6.39 -16.92 -13.72
CA PHE A 184 5.15 -16.33 -14.26
C PHE A 184 5.26 -14.83 -14.62
N SER A 185 6.19 -14.08 -14.03
CA SER A 185 6.39 -12.66 -14.35
C SER A 185 7.35 -12.50 -15.52
N LYS A 186 7.02 -11.59 -16.45
CA LYS A 186 7.89 -11.20 -17.57
C LYS A 186 8.60 -9.87 -17.31
N SER A 187 8.44 -9.31 -16.12
CA SER A 187 9.08 -8.07 -15.69
C SER A 187 10.31 -8.36 -14.83
N PRO A 188 11.53 -8.01 -15.29
CA PRO A 188 12.73 -8.10 -14.47
C PRO A 188 12.62 -7.31 -13.16
N MET A 189 11.94 -6.16 -13.20
CA MET A 189 11.63 -5.33 -12.04
C MET A 189 10.85 -6.13 -10.99
N VAL A 190 9.73 -6.77 -11.38
CA VAL A 190 8.93 -7.61 -10.46
C VAL A 190 9.71 -8.83 -9.96
N GLN A 191 10.53 -9.46 -10.82
CA GLN A 191 11.34 -10.61 -10.43
C GLN A 191 12.41 -10.26 -9.37
N ASN A 192 12.94 -9.04 -9.40
CA ASN A 192 13.86 -8.52 -8.40
C ASN A 192 13.11 -8.07 -7.15
N ASP A 193 12.20 -7.11 -7.34
CA ASP A 193 11.62 -6.31 -6.27
C ASP A 193 10.73 -7.18 -5.39
N ALA A 194 9.98 -8.14 -5.92
CA ALA A 194 9.08 -8.94 -5.09
C ALA A 194 9.80 -9.72 -3.97
N CYS A 195 11.04 -10.16 -4.17
CA CYS A 195 11.86 -10.75 -3.11
C CYS A 195 12.34 -9.70 -2.12
N LEU A 196 12.78 -8.56 -2.63
CA LEU A 196 13.27 -7.44 -1.83
C LEU A 196 12.16 -6.85 -0.96
N SER A 197 10.94 -6.70 -1.47
CA SER A 197 9.76 -6.28 -0.71
C SER A 197 9.51 -7.20 0.48
N VAL A 198 9.65 -8.53 0.32
CA VAL A 198 9.54 -9.47 1.44
C VAL A 198 10.69 -9.31 2.44
N TRP A 199 11.89 -8.95 2.00
CA TRP A 199 13.01 -8.68 2.90
C TRP A 199 12.83 -7.33 3.63
N ARG A 200 12.25 -6.32 2.99
CA ARG A 200 11.92 -5.01 3.58
C ARG A 200 10.69 -5.06 4.51
N ALA A 201 9.85 -6.09 4.34
CA ALA A 201 8.61 -6.33 5.07
C ALA A 201 8.78 -6.42 6.59
N PHE A 202 7.67 -6.52 7.31
CA PHE A 202 7.66 -6.45 8.76
C PHE A 202 7.51 -7.81 9.46
N THR A 203 8.14 -7.95 10.62
CA THR A 203 7.69 -8.88 11.65
C THR A 203 6.61 -8.23 12.53
N LYS A 204 5.88 -9.05 13.31
CA LYS A 204 4.88 -8.54 14.24
C LYS A 204 5.50 -7.61 15.28
N GLN A 205 6.65 -8.01 15.83
CA GLN A 205 7.37 -7.30 16.88
C GLN A 205 7.81 -5.91 16.41
N GLU A 206 8.36 -5.81 15.19
CA GLU A 206 8.75 -4.52 14.61
C GLU A 206 7.54 -3.59 14.43
N LEU A 207 6.40 -4.08 13.94
CA LEU A 207 5.19 -3.26 13.84
C LEU A 207 4.73 -2.76 15.22
N GLN A 208 4.76 -3.62 16.23
CA GLN A 208 4.38 -3.23 17.60
C GLN A 208 5.35 -2.19 18.19
N GLU A 209 6.64 -2.29 17.90
CA GLU A 209 7.64 -1.31 18.30
C GLU A 209 7.42 0.04 17.61
N ILE A 210 7.22 0.03 16.29
CA ILE A 210 6.92 1.23 15.51
C ILE A 210 5.66 1.92 16.04
N LEU A 211 4.58 1.17 16.29
CA LEU A 211 3.33 1.68 16.87
C LEU A 211 3.55 2.30 18.26
N LYS A 212 4.37 1.64 19.10
CA LYS A 212 4.72 2.16 20.43
C LYS A 212 5.48 3.49 20.33
N LEU A 213 6.48 3.57 19.45
CA LEU A 213 7.25 4.80 19.20
C LEU A 213 6.39 5.91 18.57
N ALA A 214 5.40 5.53 17.76
CA ALA A 214 4.41 6.43 17.19
C ALA A 214 3.30 6.84 18.20
N GLU A 215 3.34 6.32 19.42
CA GLU A 215 2.35 6.58 20.49
C GLU A 215 0.92 6.13 20.15
N ILE A 216 0.78 5.17 19.23
CA ILE A 216 -0.52 4.59 18.83
C ILE A 216 -0.85 3.42 19.75
N LYS A 217 -1.82 3.65 20.65
CA LYS A 217 -2.20 2.66 21.69
C LYS A 217 -3.39 1.79 21.29
N ASN A 218 -4.33 2.33 20.52
CA ASN A 218 -5.57 1.64 20.14
C ASN A 218 -5.47 1.17 18.69
N TYR A 219 -5.22 -0.12 18.49
CA TYR A 219 -5.10 -0.69 17.14
C TYR A 219 -5.54 -2.16 17.08
N GLU A 220 -5.96 -2.61 15.90
CA GLU A 220 -6.18 -4.01 15.54
C GLU A 220 -5.03 -4.46 14.63
N LEU A 221 -4.17 -5.37 15.10
CA LEU A 221 -3.11 -6.00 14.29
C LEU A 221 -3.39 -7.49 14.10
N ALA A 222 -3.59 -7.92 12.86
CA ALA A 222 -3.91 -9.30 12.52
C ALA A 222 -3.09 -9.79 11.33
N TRP A 223 -2.60 -11.03 11.41
CA TRP A 223 -2.03 -11.71 10.25
C TRP A 223 -3.13 -12.13 9.28
N ARG A 224 -2.85 -12.07 7.98
CA ARG A 224 -3.73 -12.47 6.88
C ARG A 224 -2.95 -13.21 5.80
N TRP A 225 -3.64 -14.10 5.12
CA TRP A 225 -3.13 -14.72 3.90
C TRP A 225 -3.02 -13.68 2.77
N ALA A 226 -1.99 -13.71 1.92
CA ALA A 226 -0.79 -14.55 1.94
C ALA A 226 0.39 -13.78 2.54
N PHE A 227 0.72 -14.02 3.81
CA PHE A 227 1.83 -13.33 4.51
C PHE A 227 1.66 -11.81 4.54
N ARG A 228 0.53 -11.35 5.06
CA ARG A 228 0.22 -9.93 5.21
C ARG A 228 -0.16 -9.58 6.63
N TRP A 229 0.21 -8.38 7.05
CA TRP A 229 -0.29 -7.73 8.25
C TRP A 229 -1.42 -6.80 7.87
N LYS A 230 -2.58 -7.00 8.47
CA LYS A 230 -3.66 -6.01 8.51
C LYS A 230 -3.56 -5.26 9.83
N LEU A 231 -3.28 -3.98 9.74
CA LEU A 231 -3.22 -3.07 10.88
C LEU A 231 -4.28 -1.97 10.68
N VAL A 232 -5.11 -1.74 11.70
CA VAL A 232 -6.10 -0.66 11.71
C VAL A 232 -5.99 0.11 13.01
N PHE A 233 -5.90 1.44 12.97
CA PHE A 233 -5.98 2.30 14.15
C PHE A 233 -6.87 3.51 13.88
#